data_AF-A0A348NLT2-F1
#
_entry.id   AF-A0A348NLT2-F1
#
_cell.length_a   1.000
_cell.length_b   1.000
_cell.length_c   1.000
_cell.angle_alpha   90.00
_cell.angle_beta   90.00
_cell.angle_gamma   90.00
#
_symmetry.space_group_name_H-M   'P 1'
#
loop_
_entity.id
_entity.type
_entity.pdbx_description
1 polymer ?
#
loop_
_entity_poly.entity_id
_entity_poly.type
_entity_poly.pdbx_seq_one_letter_code
_entity_poly.pdbx_strand_id
1 'polypeptide(L)'
;MKKTSSPFIRNARKDSGSALVIALTFSCIITFGIAGILPLVLTDWKLSSRISGQEAAFSLAESGTEEAIWAILEFGEEESAWTSNGWNESVNGKYWYREWNLSDYGEIYELDDNRVASFRVLTEKVGNTVNTVNIISQGIVTGGKNVAKDYRASRYIETQFNRLNPFEDGAIARDQLDFNGQPTFDSYNSAIEDELNWGDFTRTENVTIGSASTSASDIQLGNATIHGDLKTGSSDDGSESVRGNAQVDGVIKYDEEIELPEVPQPDTSGSGWLNQL
;
A
#
# COMPACT_ATOMS: atom_id res chain seq x y z
N MET A 1 55.85 60.83 -70.73
CA MET A 1 54.42 60.59 -71.08
C MET A 1 54.23 59.09 -71.20
N LYS A 2 53.85 58.34 -70.15
CA LYS A 2 52.53 58.18 -69.48
C LYS A 2 51.40 57.62 -70.37
N LYS A 3 51.24 56.28 -70.24
CA LYS A 3 50.03 55.40 -70.23
C LYS A 3 48.98 55.56 -71.34
N THR A 4 48.47 54.47 -71.90
CA THR A 4 47.36 53.74 -71.26
C THR A 4 47.34 52.26 -71.66
N SER A 5 47.56 51.37 -70.69
CA SER A 5 47.16 49.97 -70.78
C SER A 5 45.67 49.87 -70.39
N SER A 6 44.86 49.28 -71.25
CA SER A 6 43.43 49.03 -71.02
C SER A 6 43.23 48.13 -69.79
N PRO A 7 42.29 48.43 -68.88
CA PRO A 7 41.94 47.50 -67.83
C PRO A 7 41.12 46.36 -68.45
N PHE A 8 41.60 45.13 -68.31
CA PHE A 8 40.74 43.96 -68.47
C PHE A 8 39.63 44.04 -67.43
N ILE A 9 38.40 44.26 -67.87
CA ILE A 9 37.21 44.10 -67.04
C ILE A 9 37.09 42.59 -66.76
N ARG A 10 37.60 42.15 -65.60
CA ARG A 10 37.29 40.81 -65.08
C ARG A 10 35.80 40.80 -64.72
N ASN A 11 35.02 40.06 -65.50
CA ASN A 11 33.63 39.75 -65.17
C ASN A 11 33.58 38.92 -63.87
N ALA A 12 33.48 39.57 -62.71
CA ALA A 12 33.21 38.95 -61.42
C ALA A 12 31.76 38.42 -61.27
N ARG A 13 31.13 38.04 -62.39
CA ARG A 13 29.73 37.59 -62.46
C ARG A 13 29.55 36.12 -62.87
N LYS A 14 30.63 35.37 -63.07
CA LYS A 14 30.54 33.93 -63.43
C LYS A 14 30.66 32.97 -62.25
N ASP A 15 31.37 33.33 -61.18
CA ASP A 15 31.57 32.45 -60.01
C ASP A 15 30.46 32.59 -58.94
N SER A 16 29.58 33.59 -59.06
CA SER A 16 28.47 33.81 -58.13
C SER A 16 27.29 32.86 -58.37
N GLY A 17 27.14 32.34 -59.59
CA GLY A 17 26.06 31.40 -59.94
C GLY A 17 26.30 29.99 -59.41
N SER A 18 27.55 29.50 -59.44
CA SER A 18 27.92 28.18 -58.90
C SER A 18 27.86 28.14 -57.38
N ALA A 19 28.28 29.22 -56.71
CA ALA A 19 28.15 29.35 -55.25
C ALA A 19 26.69 29.30 -54.79
N LEU A 20 25.78 29.93 -55.54
CA LEU A 20 24.34 29.91 -55.25
C LEU A 20 23.75 28.50 -55.43
N VAL A 21 24.12 27.78 -56.50
CA VAL A 21 23.65 26.40 -56.73
C VAL A 21 24.15 25.44 -55.64
N ILE A 22 25.40 25.59 -55.21
CA ILE A 22 25.96 24.79 -54.12
C ILE A 22 25.24 25.10 -52.80
N ALA A 23 25.02 26.37 -52.47
CA ALA A 23 24.28 26.76 -51.28
C ALA A 23 22.83 26.23 -51.27
N LEU A 24 22.17 26.24 -52.43
CA LEU A 24 20.80 25.74 -52.58
C LEU A 24 20.75 24.20 -52.44
N THR A 25 21.74 23.50 -52.97
CA THR A 25 21.88 22.04 -52.82
C THR A 25 22.13 21.65 -51.35
N PHE A 26 23.06 22.33 -50.67
CA PHE A 26 23.30 22.11 -49.24
C PHE A 26 22.07 22.46 -48.38
N SER A 27 21.39 23.55 -48.67
CA SER A 27 20.14 23.90 -47.98
C SER A 27 19.08 22.81 -48.16
N CYS A 28 18.96 22.24 -49.37
CA CYS A 28 18.00 21.18 -49.64
C CYS A 28 18.33 19.89 -48.86
N ILE A 29 19.62 19.51 -48.81
CA ILE A 29 20.09 18.37 -48.02
C ILE A 29 19.81 18.58 -46.52
N ILE A 30 20.08 19.77 -46.00
CA ILE A 30 19.79 20.12 -44.59
C ILE A 30 18.28 20.06 -44.32
N THR A 31 17.44 20.59 -45.21
CA THR A 31 15.99 20.53 -45.06
C THR A 31 15.49 19.08 -45.03
N PHE A 32 15.99 18.20 -45.90
CA PHE A 32 15.62 16.78 -45.86
C PHE A 32 16.08 16.09 -44.57
N GLY A 33 17.27 16.43 -44.05
CA GLY A 33 17.75 15.93 -42.76
C GLY A 33 16.87 16.38 -41.60
N ILE A 34 16.52 17.66 -41.53
CA ILE A 34 15.64 18.21 -40.49
C ILE A 34 14.23 17.63 -40.59
N ALA A 35 13.69 17.51 -41.82
CA ALA A 35 12.36 16.95 -42.05
C ALA A 35 12.24 15.48 -41.65
N GLY A 36 13.33 14.71 -41.71
CA GLY A 36 13.36 13.33 -41.23
C GLY A 36 13.43 13.20 -39.71
N ILE A 37 14.15 14.10 -39.03
CA ILE A 37 14.40 14.03 -37.59
C ILE A 37 13.25 14.64 -36.77
N LEU A 38 12.60 15.69 -37.26
CA LEU A 38 11.51 16.38 -36.54
C LEU A 38 10.35 15.44 -36.15
N PRO A 39 9.83 14.57 -37.04
CA PRO A 39 8.77 13.62 -36.66
C PRO A 39 9.22 12.61 -35.61
N LEU A 40 10.49 12.19 -35.66
CA LEU A 40 11.08 11.26 -34.69
C LEU A 40 11.14 11.90 -33.30
N VAL A 41 11.74 13.10 -33.20
CA VAL A 41 11.84 13.85 -31.94
C VAL A 41 10.45 14.16 -31.37
N LEU A 42 9.48 14.48 -32.22
CA LEU A 42 8.10 14.71 -31.79
C LEU A 42 7.45 13.44 -31.22
N THR A 43 7.74 12.28 -31.80
CA THR A 43 7.21 10.99 -31.35
C THR A 43 7.83 10.61 -30.00
N ASP A 44 9.15 10.75 -29.88
CA ASP A 44 9.88 10.48 -28.63
C ASP A 44 9.40 11.39 -27.50
N TRP A 45 9.21 12.68 -27.77
CA TRP A 45 8.69 13.63 -26.79
C TRP A 45 7.28 13.27 -26.33
N LYS A 46 6.38 12.90 -27.25
CA LYS A 46 5.02 12.45 -26.90
C LYS A 46 5.03 11.19 -26.05
N LEU A 47 5.90 10.24 -26.38
CA LEU A 47 6.03 9.00 -25.62
C LEU A 47 6.57 9.27 -24.22
N SER A 48 7.65 10.05 -24.11
CA SER A 48 8.25 10.43 -22.84
C SER A 48 7.26 11.19 -21.95
N SER A 49 6.49 12.11 -22.52
CA SER A 49 5.47 12.87 -21.77
C SER A 49 4.37 11.94 -21.23
N ARG A 50 3.92 10.98 -22.05
CA ARG A 50 2.94 9.98 -21.64
C ARG A 50 3.47 9.05 -20.54
N ILE A 51 4.70 8.57 -20.66
CA ILE A 51 5.33 7.71 -19.64
C ILE A 51 5.47 8.49 -18.34
N SER A 52 6.01 9.70 -18.38
CA SER A 52 6.13 10.57 -17.21
C SER A 52 4.79 10.76 -16.48
N GLY A 53 3.70 11.01 -17.20
CA GLY A 53 2.39 11.14 -16.56
C GLY A 53 1.82 9.81 -16.05
N GLN A 54 2.19 8.67 -16.65
CA GLN A 54 1.79 7.35 -16.15
C GLN A 54 2.54 6.96 -14.87
N GLU A 55 3.85 7.23 -14.81
CA GLU A 55 4.66 7.02 -13.60
C GLU A 55 4.17 7.91 -12.45
N ALA A 56 3.91 9.19 -12.72
CA ALA A 56 3.34 10.08 -11.73
C ALA A 56 1.95 9.61 -11.24
N ALA A 57 1.09 9.15 -12.16
CA ALA A 57 -0.21 8.58 -11.78
C ALA A 57 -0.07 7.26 -10.99
N PHE A 58 0.99 6.49 -11.20
CA PHE A 58 1.25 5.28 -10.44
C PHE A 58 1.73 5.61 -9.03
N SER A 59 2.70 6.51 -8.89
CA SER A 59 3.18 6.98 -7.58
C SER A 59 2.07 7.62 -6.74
N LEU A 60 1.17 8.39 -7.36
CA LEU A 60 -0.02 8.92 -6.67
C LEU A 60 -0.98 7.81 -6.22
N ALA A 61 -1.10 6.73 -6.99
CA ALA A 61 -1.91 5.59 -6.57
C ALA A 61 -1.26 4.87 -5.37
N GLU A 62 0.07 4.75 -5.34
CA GLU A 62 0.79 4.18 -4.18
C GLU A 62 0.57 5.02 -2.91
N SER A 63 0.70 6.34 -3.00
CA SER A 63 0.40 7.23 -1.87
C SER A 63 -1.04 7.11 -1.39
N GLY A 64 -2.01 6.94 -2.30
CA GLY A 64 -3.39 6.68 -1.93
C GLY A 64 -3.58 5.33 -1.22
N THR A 65 -2.82 4.31 -1.61
CA THR A 65 -2.82 3.01 -0.90
C THR A 65 -2.23 3.14 0.50
N GLU A 66 -1.13 3.88 0.67
CA GLU A 66 -0.53 4.14 1.99
C GLU A 66 -1.48 4.90 2.93
N GLU A 67 -2.14 5.94 2.42
CA GLU A 67 -3.13 6.71 3.18
C GLU A 67 -4.32 5.83 3.58
N ALA A 68 -4.74 4.92 2.70
CA ALA A 68 -5.80 3.95 3.01
C ALA A 68 -5.41 3.02 4.15
N ILE A 69 -4.17 2.48 4.11
CA ILE A 69 -3.63 1.60 5.14
C ILE A 69 -3.56 2.35 6.47
N TRP A 70 -3.06 3.58 6.47
CA TRP A 70 -3.01 4.40 7.67
C TRP A 70 -4.41 4.67 8.24
N ALA A 71 -5.38 5.07 7.40
CA ALA A 71 -6.75 5.32 7.84
C ALA A 71 -7.43 4.06 8.42
N ILE A 72 -7.19 2.89 7.82
CA ILE A 72 -7.68 1.60 8.35
C ILE A 72 -7.10 1.34 9.74
N LEU A 73 -5.79 1.53 9.93
CA LEU A 73 -5.12 1.27 11.20
C LEU A 73 -5.49 2.27 12.29
N GLU A 74 -5.67 3.55 11.93
CA GLU A 74 -5.99 4.62 12.89
C GLU A 74 -7.47 4.64 13.27
N PHE A 75 -8.38 4.54 12.30
CA PHE A 75 -9.81 4.70 12.53
C PHE A 75 -10.53 3.38 12.86
N GLY A 76 -10.00 2.25 12.37
CA GLY A 76 -10.61 0.93 12.57
C GLY A 76 -12.10 0.90 12.22
N GLU A 77 -12.91 0.41 13.15
CA GLU A 77 -14.37 0.29 13.02
C GLU A 77 -15.14 1.58 13.35
N GLU A 78 -14.49 2.63 13.86
CA GLU A 78 -15.15 3.82 14.37
C GLU A 78 -15.63 4.74 13.23
N GLU A 79 -16.88 4.60 12.79
CA GLU A 79 -17.44 5.37 11.66
C GLU A 79 -17.35 6.91 11.82
N SER A 80 -17.41 7.42 13.05
CA SER A 80 -17.23 8.85 13.34
C SER A 80 -15.82 9.35 13.03
N ALA A 81 -14.79 8.52 13.24
CA ALA A 81 -13.41 8.87 12.94
C ALA A 81 -13.18 9.00 11.43
N TRP A 82 -13.81 8.15 10.61
CA TRP A 82 -13.75 8.23 9.16
C TRP A 82 -14.37 9.54 8.62
N THR A 83 -15.62 9.82 9.02
CA THR A 83 -16.36 10.97 8.51
C THR A 83 -15.79 12.32 8.98
N SER A 84 -15.32 12.39 10.23
CA SER A 84 -14.66 13.59 10.77
C SER A 84 -13.35 13.92 10.07
N ASN A 85 -12.64 12.90 9.55
CA ASN A 85 -11.41 13.07 8.76
C ASN A 85 -11.66 13.21 7.25
N GLY A 86 -12.90 13.44 6.83
CA GLY A 86 -13.24 13.77 5.43
C GLY A 86 -13.42 12.58 4.51
N TRP A 87 -13.53 11.36 5.04
CA TRP A 87 -13.95 10.19 4.27
C TRP A 87 -15.48 10.16 4.14
N ASN A 88 -15.94 9.67 3.01
CA ASN A 88 -17.36 9.55 2.69
C ASN A 88 -17.77 8.08 2.60
N GLU A 89 -18.98 7.80 3.04
CA GLU A 89 -19.55 6.46 2.94
C GLU A 89 -20.14 6.22 1.55
N SER A 90 -19.86 5.05 0.98
CA SER A 90 -20.52 4.63 -0.27
C SER A 90 -22.02 4.46 -0.09
N VAL A 91 -22.79 4.62 -1.17
CA VAL A 91 -24.26 4.46 -1.17
C VAL A 91 -24.71 3.09 -0.65
N ASN A 92 -23.88 2.06 -0.80
CA ASN A 92 -24.18 0.69 -0.36
C ASN A 92 -23.71 0.39 1.08
N GLY A 93 -23.14 1.38 1.79
CA GLY A 93 -22.62 1.26 3.15
C GLY A 93 -21.42 0.32 3.32
N LYS A 94 -20.89 -0.25 2.23
CA LYS A 94 -19.81 -1.26 2.27
C LYS A 94 -18.41 -0.67 2.19
N TYR A 95 -18.26 0.53 1.65
CA TYR A 95 -16.96 1.13 1.38
C TYR A 95 -16.86 2.55 1.96
N TRP A 96 -15.65 2.92 2.35
CA TRP A 96 -15.23 4.31 2.55
C TRP A 96 -14.50 4.80 1.30
N TYR A 97 -14.75 6.05 0.91
CA TYR A 97 -14.04 6.67 -0.19
C TYR A 97 -13.63 8.11 0.11
N ARG A 98 -12.51 8.52 -0.48
CA ARG A 98 -12.04 9.89 -0.39
C ARG A 98 -11.25 10.26 -1.65
N GLU A 99 -11.34 11.53 -2.02
CA GLU A 99 -10.61 12.12 -3.13
C GLU A 99 -9.79 13.29 -2.62
N TRP A 100 -8.52 13.34 -3.05
CA TRP A 100 -7.62 14.43 -2.79
C TRP A 100 -7.24 15.08 -4.10
N ASN A 101 -7.47 16.40 -4.19
CA ASN A 101 -6.93 17.21 -5.26
C ASN A 101 -5.74 17.98 -4.71
N LEU A 102 -4.54 17.73 -5.26
CA LEU A 102 -3.33 18.40 -4.80
C LEU A 102 -3.29 19.89 -5.19
N SER A 103 -4.23 20.36 -6.02
CA SER A 103 -4.45 21.78 -6.29
C SER A 103 -5.08 22.55 -5.14
N ASP A 104 -5.75 21.85 -4.21
CA ASP A 104 -6.55 22.48 -3.15
C ASP A 104 -5.71 22.74 -1.88
N TYR A 105 -4.56 22.09 -1.79
CA TYR A 105 -3.55 22.34 -0.76
C TYR A 105 -2.67 23.47 -1.29
N GLY A 106 -2.67 24.64 -0.64
CA GLY A 106 -2.11 25.91 -1.15
C GLY A 106 -0.62 25.91 -1.54
N GLU A 107 0.09 24.80 -1.35
CA GLU A 107 1.33 24.48 -2.05
C GLU A 107 0.96 23.58 -3.22
N ILE A 108 0.83 24.19 -4.40
CA ILE A 108 0.55 23.41 -5.61
C ILE A 108 1.73 22.45 -5.77
N TYR A 109 1.50 21.15 -5.51
CA TYR A 109 2.36 20.09 -6.02
C TYR A 109 2.14 20.05 -7.54
N GLU A 110 2.61 21.09 -8.23
CA GLU A 110 2.74 21.08 -9.68
C GLU A 110 3.76 20.00 -9.97
N LEU A 111 3.26 18.82 -10.36
CA LEU A 111 4.00 17.99 -11.29
C LEU A 111 4.28 18.93 -12.47
N ASP A 112 5.54 19.32 -12.66
CA ASP A 112 6.03 20.28 -13.67
C ASP A 112 5.12 20.47 -14.90
N ASP A 113 5.15 21.69 -15.45
CA ASP A 113 4.39 22.08 -16.66
C ASP A 113 2.87 22.21 -16.45
N ASN A 114 2.36 22.76 -15.34
CA ASN A 114 0.92 23.04 -15.15
C ASN A 114 0.06 21.76 -15.22
N ARG A 115 0.56 20.65 -14.70
CA ARG A 115 -0.22 19.42 -14.51
C ARG A 115 -0.90 19.46 -13.15
N VAL A 116 -2.11 18.91 -13.09
CA VAL A 116 -2.89 18.79 -11.85
C VAL A 116 -2.94 17.32 -11.47
N ALA A 117 -2.55 17.05 -10.22
CA ALA A 117 -2.55 15.73 -9.62
C ALA A 117 -3.78 15.57 -8.70
N SER A 118 -4.42 14.41 -8.80
CA SER A 118 -5.37 13.96 -7.81
C SER A 118 -5.24 12.45 -7.59
N PHE A 119 -5.62 11.99 -6.41
CA PHE A 119 -5.78 10.56 -6.15
C PHE A 119 -7.09 10.30 -5.42
N ARG A 120 -7.64 9.11 -5.67
CA ARG A 120 -8.90 8.65 -5.12
C ARG A 120 -8.70 7.30 -4.51
N VAL A 121 -9.27 7.10 -3.35
CA VAL A 121 -9.16 5.86 -2.61
C VAL A 121 -10.55 5.35 -2.29
N LEU A 122 -10.72 4.05 -2.45
CA LEU A 122 -11.87 3.28 -2.03
C LEU A 122 -11.34 2.14 -1.15
N THR A 123 -11.85 2.01 0.07
CA THR A 123 -11.53 0.88 0.95
C THR A 123 -12.81 0.23 1.43
N GLU A 124 -12.80 -1.09 1.57
CA GLU A 124 -13.87 -1.79 2.29
C GLU A 124 -13.90 -1.37 3.75
N LYS A 125 -15.11 -1.30 4.32
CA LYS A 125 -15.27 -1.12 5.76
C LYS A 125 -14.67 -2.30 6.49
N VAL A 126 -13.91 -2.01 7.54
CA VAL A 126 -13.28 -3.02 8.40
C VAL A 126 -14.24 -3.33 9.55
N GLY A 127 -14.30 -4.60 9.93
CA GLY A 127 -15.19 -5.08 10.99
C GLY A 127 -14.72 -6.43 11.52
N ASN A 128 -15.17 -6.83 12.71
CA ASN A 128 -14.81 -8.09 13.37
C ASN A 128 -15.09 -9.36 12.53
N THR A 129 -15.99 -9.27 11.54
CA THR A 129 -16.33 -10.36 10.60
C THR A 129 -15.59 -10.29 9.26
N VAL A 130 -14.85 -9.20 9.01
CA VAL A 130 -14.17 -8.94 7.73
C VAL A 130 -12.72 -9.42 7.85
N ASN A 131 -12.44 -10.62 7.34
CA ASN A 131 -11.08 -11.19 7.33
C ASN A 131 -10.21 -10.69 6.16
N THR A 132 -10.81 -9.98 5.22
CA THR A 132 -10.15 -9.49 4.01
C THR A 132 -10.56 -8.05 3.76
N VAL A 133 -9.58 -7.15 3.65
CA VAL A 133 -9.83 -5.74 3.31
C VAL A 133 -9.26 -5.46 1.93
N ASN A 134 -10.13 -5.07 1.01
CA ASN A 134 -9.72 -4.62 -0.33
C ASN A 134 -9.62 -3.09 -0.38
N ILE A 135 -8.51 -2.61 -0.92
CA ILE A 135 -8.22 -1.19 -1.15
C ILE A 135 -8.02 -1.00 -2.65
N ILE A 136 -8.76 -0.08 -3.23
CA ILE A 136 -8.61 0.36 -4.62
C ILE A 136 -8.17 1.82 -4.59
N SER A 137 -6.94 2.07 -5.00
CA SER A 137 -6.40 3.41 -5.16
C SER A 137 -6.27 3.77 -6.63
N GLN A 138 -6.64 4.99 -6.98
CA GLN A 138 -6.54 5.54 -8.32
C GLN A 138 -5.73 6.83 -8.28
N GLY A 139 -4.59 6.86 -8.95
CA GLY A 139 -3.88 8.09 -9.25
C GLY A 139 -4.32 8.67 -10.59
N ILE A 140 -4.43 10.00 -10.65
CA ILE A 140 -4.90 10.76 -11.80
C ILE A 140 -3.97 11.95 -12.01
N VAL A 141 -3.45 12.08 -13.22
CA VAL A 141 -2.71 13.25 -13.67
C VAL A 141 -3.42 13.83 -14.88
N THR A 142 -3.78 15.10 -14.80
CA THR A 142 -4.45 15.83 -15.89
C THR A 142 -3.68 17.08 -16.29
N GLY A 143 -3.88 17.52 -17.53
CA GLY A 143 -3.26 18.74 -18.03
C GLY A 143 -1.76 18.61 -18.31
N GLY A 144 -1.10 19.74 -18.47
CA GLY A 144 0.29 19.84 -18.90
C GLY A 144 0.51 20.90 -20.00
N LYS A 145 1.70 21.49 -20.04
CA LYS A 145 2.12 22.36 -21.12
C LYS A 145 2.32 21.55 -22.40
N ASN A 146 1.76 22.03 -23.52
CA ASN A 146 1.87 21.42 -24.85
C ASN A 146 1.29 20.00 -25.00
N VAL A 147 0.55 19.47 -24.02
CA VAL A 147 -0.23 18.23 -24.19
C VAL A 147 -1.62 18.53 -24.75
N ALA A 148 -2.31 17.49 -25.25
CA ALA A 148 -3.69 17.64 -25.70
C ALA A 148 -4.58 18.17 -24.57
N LYS A 149 -5.59 18.97 -24.93
CA LYS A 149 -6.51 19.65 -23.98
C LYS A 149 -7.19 18.70 -23.00
N ASP A 150 -7.30 17.41 -23.34
CA ASP A 150 -7.94 16.36 -22.54
C ASP A 150 -6.95 15.28 -22.09
N TYR A 151 -5.66 15.61 -21.95
CA TYR A 151 -4.69 14.66 -21.44
C TYR A 151 -5.05 14.23 -20.02
N ARG A 152 -5.28 12.93 -19.85
CA ARG A 152 -5.53 12.27 -18.57
C ARG A 152 -4.77 10.95 -18.53
N ALA A 153 -3.80 10.86 -17.65
CA ALA A 153 -3.18 9.59 -17.27
C ALA A 153 -3.83 9.11 -15.97
N SER A 154 -4.24 7.85 -15.94
CA SER A 154 -4.75 7.24 -14.72
C SER A 154 -4.26 5.82 -14.57
N ARG A 155 -3.97 5.46 -13.32
CA ARG A 155 -3.52 4.14 -12.89
C ARG A 155 -4.31 3.73 -11.66
N TYR A 156 -4.55 2.43 -11.58
CA TYR A 156 -5.26 1.80 -10.48
C TYR A 156 -4.32 0.80 -9.82
N ILE A 157 -4.35 0.77 -8.50
CA ILE A 157 -3.71 -0.25 -7.68
C ILE A 157 -4.81 -0.85 -6.83
N GLU A 158 -4.93 -2.18 -6.90
CA GLU A 158 -5.80 -2.95 -6.03
C GLU A 158 -4.91 -3.74 -5.08
N THR A 159 -5.13 -3.54 -3.78
CA THR A 159 -4.38 -4.20 -2.72
C THR A 159 -5.36 -4.93 -1.82
N GLN A 160 -5.09 -6.20 -1.56
CA GLN A 160 -5.88 -7.02 -0.67
C GLN A 160 -5.05 -7.39 0.56
N PHE A 161 -5.57 -7.07 1.74
CA PHE A 161 -5.02 -7.52 3.01
C PHE A 161 -5.87 -8.65 3.56
N ASN A 162 -5.21 -9.74 3.97
CA ASN A 162 -5.87 -10.85 4.66
C ASN A 162 -5.38 -10.86 6.11
N ARG A 163 -6.32 -10.99 7.06
CA ARG A 163 -5.98 -11.20 8.47
C ARG A 163 -5.34 -12.58 8.60
N LEU A 164 -4.03 -12.61 8.82
CA LEU A 164 -3.23 -13.85 8.80
C LEU A 164 -3.44 -14.73 10.05
N ASN A 165 -4.04 -14.22 11.12
CA ASN A 165 -4.34 -15.00 12.31
C ASN A 165 -5.58 -14.46 13.04
N PRO A 166 -6.68 -15.22 13.15
CA PRO A 166 -7.82 -14.83 13.98
C PRO A 166 -7.60 -15.09 15.48
N PHE A 167 -6.51 -15.77 15.86
CA PHE A 167 -6.20 -16.11 17.24
C PHE A 167 -5.25 -15.06 17.84
N GLU A 168 -5.79 -14.20 18.70
CA GLU A 168 -5.02 -13.22 19.50
C GLU A 168 -4.30 -13.91 20.67
N ASP A 169 -4.88 -14.97 21.20
CA ASP A 169 -4.34 -15.71 22.33
C ASP A 169 -3.42 -16.85 21.85
N GLY A 170 -2.35 -17.14 22.60
CA GLY A 170 -1.35 -18.15 22.25
C GLY A 170 -1.84 -19.59 22.43
N ALA A 171 -2.76 -19.83 23.36
CA ALA A 171 -3.43 -21.12 23.53
C ALA A 171 -4.80 -20.94 24.19
N ILE A 172 -5.85 -21.40 23.53
CA ILE A 172 -7.22 -21.37 24.08
C ILE A 172 -7.81 -22.77 24.03
N ALA A 173 -8.50 -23.16 25.10
CA ALA A 173 -9.40 -24.31 25.10
C ALA A 173 -10.85 -23.86 25.32
N ARG A 174 -11.80 -24.58 24.70
CA ARG A 174 -13.23 -24.34 24.99
C ARG A 174 -13.62 -24.89 26.36
N ASP A 175 -13.24 -26.14 26.61
CA ASP A 175 -13.77 -26.91 27.74
C ASP A 175 -12.69 -27.15 28.81
N GLN A 176 -11.50 -27.63 28.44
CA GLN A 176 -10.46 -27.96 29.42
C GLN A 176 -9.06 -27.68 28.88
N LEU A 177 -8.23 -27.07 29.72
CA LEU A 177 -6.81 -26.85 29.49
C LEU A 177 -6.01 -27.59 30.57
N ASP A 178 -5.31 -28.66 30.20
CA ASP A 178 -4.49 -29.46 31.11
C ASP A 178 -3.04 -29.55 30.62
N PHE A 179 -2.12 -29.01 31.42
CA PHE A 179 -0.69 -29.08 31.20
C PHE A 179 -0.05 -30.14 32.10
N ASN A 180 0.22 -31.30 31.53
CA ASN A 180 1.03 -32.34 32.18
C ASN A 180 2.53 -32.08 31.94
N GLY A 181 3.12 -31.16 32.74
CA GLY A 181 4.56 -30.87 32.68
C GLY A 181 4.95 -29.51 33.26
N GLN A 182 6.09 -29.00 32.77
CA GLN A 182 6.59 -27.64 33.04
C GLN A 182 6.71 -26.86 31.71
N PRO A 183 5.60 -26.63 30.97
CA PRO A 183 5.65 -25.86 29.74
C PRO A 183 5.91 -24.38 30.04
N THR A 184 6.65 -23.71 29.16
CA THR A 184 6.88 -22.26 29.20
C THR A 184 6.21 -21.62 27.99
N PHE A 185 5.47 -20.54 28.22
CA PHE A 185 4.80 -19.78 27.17
C PHE A 185 5.36 -18.35 27.14
N ASP A 186 5.83 -17.94 25.96
CA ASP A 186 6.29 -16.57 25.70
C ASP A 186 5.87 -16.08 24.31
N SER A 187 6.01 -14.78 24.10
CA SER A 187 5.71 -14.11 22.83
C SER A 187 6.97 -14.00 21.98
N TYR A 188 6.87 -14.40 20.72
CA TYR A 188 7.92 -14.21 19.74
C TYR A 188 7.85 -12.80 19.15
N ASN A 189 8.93 -12.02 19.26
CA ASN A 189 9.02 -10.71 18.63
C ASN A 189 9.85 -10.79 17.35
N SER A 190 9.20 -10.81 16.18
CA SER A 190 9.87 -10.89 14.88
C SER A 190 10.62 -9.62 14.47
N ALA A 191 10.49 -8.52 15.21
CA ALA A 191 11.21 -7.28 14.94
C ALA A 191 12.63 -7.25 15.54
N ILE A 192 12.94 -8.21 16.43
CA ILE A 192 14.24 -8.35 17.07
C ILE A 192 15.07 -9.38 16.30
N GLU A 193 16.39 -9.19 16.21
CA GLU A 193 17.31 -10.15 15.58
C GLU A 193 17.11 -11.57 16.14
N ASP A 194 17.10 -12.58 15.26
CA ASP A 194 16.79 -13.98 15.59
C ASP A 194 17.67 -14.53 16.72
N GLU A 195 18.92 -14.08 16.83
CA GLU A 195 19.88 -14.48 17.86
C GLU A 195 19.53 -13.95 19.25
N LEU A 196 18.82 -12.81 19.33
CA LEU A 196 18.39 -12.19 20.58
C LEU A 196 17.01 -12.68 21.04
N ASN A 197 16.24 -13.31 20.14
CA ASN A 197 14.86 -13.73 20.41
C ASN A 197 14.73 -14.84 21.48
N TRP A 198 15.82 -15.54 21.79
CA TRP A 198 15.86 -16.60 22.80
C TRP A 198 16.28 -16.10 24.20
N GLY A 199 16.52 -14.80 24.37
CA GLY A 199 16.91 -14.22 25.65
C GLY A 199 15.73 -14.03 26.60
N ASP A 200 15.94 -14.17 27.91
CA ASP A 200 14.85 -13.95 28.89
C ASP A 200 14.24 -12.53 28.83
N PHE A 201 14.97 -11.55 28.25
CA PHE A 201 14.50 -10.17 28.09
C PHE A 201 13.55 -9.95 26.90
N THR A 202 13.43 -10.92 25.98
CA THR A 202 12.45 -10.85 24.87
C THR A 202 11.12 -11.47 25.23
N ARG A 203 11.02 -12.14 26.40
CA ARG A 203 9.77 -12.66 26.96
C ARG A 203 8.88 -11.51 27.44
N THR A 204 8.28 -10.83 26.47
CA THR A 204 7.29 -9.79 26.74
C THR A 204 5.98 -10.45 27.17
N GLU A 205 5.27 -9.85 28.14
CA GLU A 205 4.02 -10.34 28.76
C GLU A 205 2.81 -10.36 27.79
N ASN A 206 3.03 -10.72 26.53
CA ASN A 206 2.07 -10.57 25.44
C ASN A 206 1.44 -11.90 24.99
N VAL A 207 1.64 -12.99 25.74
CA VAL A 207 0.90 -14.23 25.49
C VAL A 207 -0.27 -14.32 26.43
N THR A 208 -1.45 -14.45 25.85
CA THR A 208 -2.62 -14.85 26.62
C THR A 208 -2.86 -16.35 26.45
N ILE A 209 -3.16 -17.03 27.55
CA ILE A 209 -3.64 -18.41 27.55
C ILE A 209 -4.98 -18.44 28.25
N GLY A 210 -5.89 -19.32 27.85
CA GLY A 210 -7.15 -19.40 28.59
C GLY A 210 -8.05 -20.57 28.27
N SER A 211 -9.08 -20.71 29.10
CA SER A 211 -10.19 -21.61 28.84
C SER A 211 -11.50 -20.86 29.00
N ALA A 212 -12.45 -21.12 28.10
CA ALA A 212 -13.81 -20.59 28.21
C ALA A 212 -14.67 -21.35 29.25
N SER A 213 -14.10 -22.36 29.93
CA SER A 213 -14.83 -23.09 30.96
C SER A 213 -15.09 -22.23 32.20
N THR A 214 -16.33 -22.35 32.70
CA THR A 214 -16.80 -21.74 33.95
C THR A 214 -16.43 -22.57 35.19
N SER A 215 -15.81 -23.73 35.00
CA SER A 215 -15.38 -24.59 36.11
C SER A 215 -13.90 -24.40 36.40
N ALA A 216 -13.60 -23.97 37.63
CA ALA A 216 -12.23 -23.84 38.17
C ALA A 216 -11.36 -25.11 38.02
N SER A 217 -11.97 -26.30 37.98
CA SER A 217 -11.25 -27.58 37.82
C SER A 217 -10.69 -27.79 36.41
N ASP A 218 -11.17 -27.04 35.43
CA ASP A 218 -10.93 -27.33 34.02
C ASP A 218 -9.70 -26.57 33.48
N ILE A 219 -9.09 -25.72 34.32
CA ILE A 219 -7.80 -25.09 34.07
C ILE A 219 -6.77 -25.69 35.03
N GLN A 220 -6.05 -26.68 34.54
CA GLN A 220 -4.97 -27.35 35.25
C GLN A 220 -3.64 -26.96 34.60
N LEU A 221 -2.97 -25.97 35.17
CA LEU A 221 -1.73 -25.44 34.63
C LEU A 221 -0.48 -26.18 35.12
N GLY A 222 -0.61 -27.12 36.05
CA GLY A 222 0.51 -27.92 36.55
C GLY A 222 1.63 -27.04 37.13
N ASN A 223 2.83 -27.13 36.57
CA ASN A 223 3.98 -26.28 36.92
C ASN A 223 4.41 -25.40 35.72
N ALA A 224 3.44 -24.92 34.92
CA ALA A 224 3.72 -24.07 33.77
C ALA A 224 4.28 -22.69 34.18
N THR A 225 5.03 -22.06 33.27
CA THR A 225 5.45 -20.66 33.37
C THR A 225 4.84 -19.89 32.22
N ILE A 226 4.02 -18.88 32.52
CA ILE A 226 3.30 -18.07 31.54
C ILE A 226 3.82 -16.65 31.64
N HIS A 227 4.57 -16.22 30.64
CA HIS A 227 5.03 -14.85 30.49
C HIS A 227 3.95 -14.03 29.77
N GLY A 228 2.86 -13.76 30.47
CA GLY A 228 1.69 -13.01 29.97
C GLY A 228 0.43 -13.27 30.79
N ASP A 229 -0.73 -13.08 30.18
CA ASP A 229 -2.04 -13.12 30.83
C ASP A 229 -2.66 -14.53 30.83
N LEU A 230 -3.53 -14.78 31.82
CA LEU A 230 -4.37 -15.97 31.88
C LEU A 230 -5.85 -15.56 31.89
N LYS A 231 -6.65 -16.05 30.95
CA LYS A 231 -8.11 -15.82 30.89
C LYS A 231 -8.87 -17.08 31.30
N THR A 232 -9.90 -16.92 32.13
CA THR A 232 -10.79 -18.00 32.52
C THR A 232 -12.24 -17.53 32.56
N GLY A 233 -13.15 -18.39 32.11
CA GLY A 233 -14.59 -18.21 32.30
C GLY A 233 -15.07 -18.52 33.72
N SER A 234 -14.19 -19.05 34.58
CA SER A 234 -14.50 -19.34 35.99
C SER A 234 -14.53 -18.05 36.81
N SER A 235 -15.47 -17.97 37.75
CA SER A 235 -15.59 -16.85 38.67
C SER A 235 -14.47 -16.86 39.72
N ASP A 236 -14.00 -15.68 40.12
CA ASP A 236 -13.10 -15.54 41.27
C ASP A 236 -13.89 -15.68 42.58
N ASP A 237 -14.02 -16.90 43.07
CA ASP A 237 -14.67 -17.20 44.34
C ASP A 237 -13.68 -17.22 45.54
N GLY A 238 -12.42 -16.82 45.31
CA GLY A 238 -11.34 -16.88 46.30
C GLY A 238 -10.89 -18.31 46.64
N SER A 239 -11.44 -19.34 45.98
CA SER A 239 -10.84 -20.66 45.90
C SER A 239 -9.87 -20.69 44.72
N GLU A 240 -8.92 -21.62 44.70
CA GLU A 240 -7.91 -21.77 43.64
C GLU A 240 -8.58 -22.07 42.29
N SER A 241 -9.08 -21.02 41.62
CA SER A 241 -9.84 -21.07 40.36
C SER A 241 -8.95 -21.49 39.17
N VAL A 242 -7.65 -21.60 39.42
CA VAL A 242 -6.61 -22.11 38.55
C VAL A 242 -5.80 -23.13 39.35
N ARG A 243 -5.75 -24.38 38.89
CA ARG A 243 -5.05 -25.46 39.62
C ARG A 243 -3.60 -25.62 39.17
N GLY A 244 -2.68 -25.63 40.14
CA GLY A 244 -1.25 -25.91 39.92
C GLY A 244 -0.34 -24.87 40.58
N ASN A 245 0.97 -25.13 40.59
CA ASN A 245 1.98 -24.15 40.99
C ASN A 245 2.48 -23.36 39.77
N ALA A 246 1.58 -23.06 38.82
CA ALA A 246 1.97 -22.32 37.64
C ALA A 246 2.35 -20.90 38.02
N GLN A 247 3.44 -20.40 37.43
CA GLN A 247 3.85 -19.01 37.56
C GLN A 247 3.23 -18.24 36.40
N VAL A 248 2.41 -17.26 36.71
CA VAL A 248 1.83 -16.31 35.74
C VAL A 248 2.42 -14.94 36.07
N ASP A 249 3.15 -14.37 35.12
CA ASP A 249 3.77 -13.06 35.32
C ASP A 249 2.77 -11.91 35.10
N GLY A 250 1.79 -12.10 34.20
CA GLY A 250 0.73 -11.13 33.91
C GLY A 250 -0.52 -11.27 34.79
N VAL A 251 -1.66 -10.79 34.27
CA VAL A 251 -2.93 -10.74 35.01
C VAL A 251 -3.76 -12.00 34.78
N ILE A 252 -4.35 -12.54 35.86
CA ILE A 252 -5.39 -13.57 35.77
C ILE A 252 -6.75 -12.86 35.68
N LYS A 253 -7.42 -13.01 34.53
CA LYS A 253 -8.75 -12.45 34.24
C LYS A 253 -9.80 -13.53 34.41
N TYR A 254 -10.73 -13.30 35.35
CA TYR A 254 -11.84 -14.19 35.68
C TYR A 254 -13.15 -13.69 35.04
N ASP A 255 -14.14 -14.58 34.92
CA ASP A 255 -15.44 -14.28 34.32
C ASP A 255 -15.36 -13.73 32.87
N GLU A 256 -14.33 -14.10 32.12
CA GLU A 256 -14.15 -13.69 30.72
C GLU A 256 -14.82 -14.67 29.76
N GLU A 257 -15.71 -14.16 28.89
CA GLU A 257 -16.21 -14.92 27.75
C GLU A 257 -15.16 -14.88 26.62
N ILE A 258 -14.42 -15.98 26.46
CA ILE A 258 -13.46 -16.10 25.36
C ILE A 258 -14.23 -16.45 24.07
N GLU A 259 -14.42 -15.46 23.19
CA GLU A 259 -14.98 -15.66 21.85
C GLU A 259 -13.99 -16.44 20.97
N LEU A 260 -14.26 -17.72 20.76
CA LEU A 260 -13.50 -18.52 19.81
C LEU A 260 -13.90 -18.14 18.37
N PRO A 261 -12.94 -17.83 17.48
CA PRO A 261 -13.28 -17.48 16.11
C PRO A 261 -13.94 -18.66 15.41
N GLU A 262 -15.00 -18.39 14.64
CA GLU A 262 -15.61 -19.40 13.78
C GLU A 262 -14.61 -19.82 12.71
N VAL A 263 -14.07 -21.05 12.82
CA VAL A 263 -13.23 -21.63 11.78
C VAL A 263 -14.15 -22.33 10.78
N PRO A 264 -14.34 -21.78 9.56
CA PRO A 264 -15.08 -22.49 8.53
C PRO A 264 -14.37 -23.81 8.24
N GLN A 265 -15.12 -24.91 8.24
CA GLN A 265 -14.55 -26.21 7.93
C GLN A 265 -13.92 -26.18 6.54
N PRO A 266 -12.73 -26.77 6.34
CA PRO A 266 -12.12 -26.86 5.02
C PRO A 266 -13.10 -27.55 4.07
N ASP A 267 -13.36 -26.92 2.92
CA ASP A 267 -14.24 -27.45 1.89
C ASP A 267 -13.70 -28.80 1.39
N THR A 268 -14.31 -29.88 1.86
CA THR A 268 -13.97 -31.25 1.48
C THR A 268 -14.60 -31.67 0.15
N SER A 269 -15.38 -30.79 -0.50
CA SER A 269 -16.07 -31.11 -1.76
C SER A 269 -15.16 -31.11 -3.00
N GLY A 270 -13.88 -30.76 -2.86
CA GLY A 270 -12.88 -30.95 -3.92
C GLY A 270 -13.15 -30.19 -5.22
N SER A 271 -13.92 -29.09 -5.19
CA SER A 271 -14.40 -28.43 -6.42
C SER A 271 -14.09 -26.93 -6.55
N GLY A 272 -13.36 -26.32 -5.60
CA GLY A 272 -13.12 -24.88 -5.59
C GLY A 272 -12.13 -24.34 -6.64
N TRP A 273 -11.17 -25.15 -7.12
CA TRP A 273 -10.07 -24.65 -7.97
C TRP A 273 -10.24 -24.87 -9.48
N LEU A 274 -11.25 -25.64 -9.92
CA LEU A 274 -11.39 -26.04 -11.34
C LEU A 274 -12.51 -25.31 -12.11
N ASN A 275 -13.31 -24.47 -11.47
CA ASN A 275 -14.47 -23.82 -12.09
C ASN A 275 -14.31 -22.30 -12.34
N GLN A 276 -13.08 -21.78 -12.35
CA GLN A 276 -12.79 -20.36 -12.63
C GLN A 276 -11.84 -20.14 -13.83
N LEU A 277 -11.89 -21.02 -14.84
CA LEU A 277 -11.31 -20.78 -16.17
C LEU A 277 -12.39 -20.91 -17.25
#